data_AF-A0A971U7V8-F1
#
_entry.id   AF-A0A971U7V8-F1
#
_cell.length_a   1.000
_cell.length_b   1.000
_cell.length_c   1.000
_cell.angle_alpha   90.00
_cell.angle_beta   90.00
_cell.angle_gamma   90.00
#
_symmetry.space_group_name_H-M   'P 1'
#
loop_
_entity.id
_entity.type
_entity.pdbx_description
1 polymer ?
#
loop_
_entity_poly.entity_id
_entity_poly.type
_entity_poly.pdbx_seq_one_letter_code
_entity_poly.pdbx_strand_id
1 'polypeptide(L)'
;AGGLRVLALARKKIDRDRLEVEDCLSGLTFVGLQGMIDPPRTEAVAAVGVCRNAGIAVKMITGDHAVTATEIARQLGIGLTKGGEDKKPATLTGKQLESLADEELIAAAEGTSVFARVAPEQKLRLVEALQARNHVVAMTGDGVNDAPALKQANIGIAMGITGTDVSKEAADMVLTDDNFASITAAVEEGRRIFDNLVKFITWTLPTNGGEGLVILAAIMSGVMLPILPVQILWINMTTAVLLGLMLAFEPGEADVMSYPPRKPESPIFSGILITRVLLVSLLMLAAVFSIFTWQKAAGYPVEVARTVAVNLFVMCELTYLFNCRSLTRSMFKIGLFTNPWVLLGSGAMIVLQLLFTYAPVMNRVFHSAPISLKDWLVIALIAVGVYCIIGLEKWVRLHVLRNPR
;
A
#
# COMPACT_ATOMS: atom_id res chain seq x y z
N ALA A 1 -28.99 -22.21 -20.75
CA ALA A 1 -29.65 -20.89 -20.88
C ALA A 1 -28.81 -19.89 -20.09
N GLY A 2 -28.33 -18.81 -20.73
CA GLY A 2 -27.27 -17.92 -20.22
C GLY A 2 -27.66 -17.02 -19.04
N GLY A 3 -28.05 -17.62 -17.90
CA GLY A 3 -28.24 -16.91 -16.62
C GLY A 3 -29.49 -16.04 -16.52
N LEU A 4 -30.25 -15.90 -17.60
CA LEU A 4 -31.47 -15.09 -17.65
C LEU A 4 -32.49 -15.47 -16.56
N ARG A 5 -33.04 -14.47 -15.87
CA ARG A 5 -34.27 -14.60 -15.10
C ARG A 5 -35.44 -14.71 -16.09
N VAL A 6 -36.06 -15.87 -16.16
CA VAL A 6 -37.14 -16.16 -17.10
C VAL A 6 -38.50 -16.02 -16.43
N LEU A 7 -39.37 -15.18 -16.98
CA LEU A 7 -40.77 -15.08 -16.61
C LEU A 7 -41.63 -15.82 -17.64
N ALA A 8 -42.52 -16.70 -17.15
CA ALA A 8 -43.55 -17.31 -17.98
C ALA A 8 -44.80 -16.43 -17.97
N LEU A 9 -45.23 -16.02 -19.16
CA LEU A 9 -46.40 -15.16 -19.36
C LEU A 9 -47.57 -16.01 -19.86
N ALA A 10 -48.70 -15.92 -19.17
CA ALA A 10 -49.93 -16.59 -19.55
C ALA A 10 -51.11 -15.62 -19.43
N ARG A 11 -52.17 -15.86 -20.21
CA ARG A 11 -53.38 -15.04 -20.22
C ARG A 11 -54.62 -15.90 -20.04
N LYS A 12 -55.65 -15.35 -19.42
CA LYS A 12 -56.98 -15.95 -19.34
C LYS A 12 -58.01 -14.84 -19.49
N LYS A 13 -59.03 -15.07 -20.32
CA LYS A 13 -60.15 -14.15 -20.46
C LYS A 13 -61.24 -14.59 -19.49
N ILE A 14 -61.77 -13.66 -18.70
CA ILE A 14 -62.84 -13.90 -17.74
C ILE A 14 -63.91 -12.86 -17.98
N ASP A 15 -65.17 -13.30 -18.10
CA ASP A 15 -66.34 -12.44 -18.30
C ASP A 15 -66.96 -12.07 -16.93
N ARG A 16 -66.14 -11.51 -16.04
CA ARG A 16 -66.51 -11.07 -14.68
C ARG A 16 -65.68 -9.83 -14.33
N ASP A 17 -66.24 -8.90 -13.54
CA ASP A 17 -65.58 -7.62 -13.21
C ASP A 17 -64.52 -7.72 -12.09
N ARG A 18 -64.40 -8.87 -11.40
CA ARG A 18 -63.40 -9.10 -10.35
C ARG A 18 -62.69 -10.44 -10.53
N LEU A 19 -61.40 -10.42 -10.25
CA LEU A 19 -60.50 -11.58 -10.28
C LEU A 19 -60.35 -12.17 -8.87
N GLU A 20 -60.42 -13.49 -8.76
CA GLU A 20 -60.11 -14.24 -7.54
C GLU A 20 -58.78 -15.00 -7.69
N VAL A 21 -58.17 -15.42 -6.57
CA VAL A 21 -56.88 -16.13 -6.61
C VAL A 21 -57.03 -17.48 -7.32
N GLU A 22 -58.17 -18.17 -7.17
CA GLU A 22 -58.46 -19.42 -7.86
C GLU A 22 -58.43 -19.29 -9.39
N ASP A 23 -58.77 -18.13 -9.93
CA ASP A 23 -58.78 -17.88 -11.38
C ASP A 23 -57.40 -17.98 -12.01
N CYS A 24 -56.35 -17.73 -11.22
CA CYS A 24 -54.93 -17.78 -11.61
C CYS A 24 -54.32 -19.19 -11.53
N LEU A 25 -55.03 -20.19 -11.01
CA LEU A 25 -54.46 -21.53 -10.76
C LEU A 25 -54.63 -22.50 -11.94
N SER A 26 -55.60 -22.27 -12.84
CA SER A 26 -55.88 -23.18 -13.96
C SER A 26 -56.58 -22.51 -15.15
N GLY A 27 -56.53 -23.15 -16.33
CA GLY A 27 -57.19 -22.65 -17.54
C GLY A 27 -56.50 -21.45 -18.19
N LEU A 28 -55.22 -21.24 -17.90
CA LEU A 28 -54.40 -20.19 -18.48
C LEU A 28 -53.92 -20.61 -19.88
N THR A 29 -53.99 -19.70 -20.85
CA THR A 29 -53.36 -19.86 -22.17
C THR A 29 -51.94 -19.32 -22.09
N PHE A 30 -50.96 -20.20 -22.30
CA PHE A 30 -49.55 -19.78 -22.37
C PHE A 30 -49.34 -18.81 -23.54
N VAL A 31 -48.67 -17.69 -23.28
CA VAL A 31 -48.37 -16.66 -24.29
C VAL A 31 -46.91 -16.74 -24.72
N GLY A 32 -45.98 -16.87 -23.77
CA GLY A 32 -44.56 -16.92 -24.07
C GLY A 32 -43.66 -16.81 -22.84
N LEU A 33 -42.35 -16.76 -23.08
CA LEU A 33 -41.33 -16.53 -22.06
C LEU A 33 -40.66 -15.17 -22.31
N GLN A 34 -40.37 -14.43 -21.24
CA GLN A 34 -39.50 -13.26 -21.29
C GLN A 34 -38.27 -13.50 -20.42
N GLY A 35 -37.09 -13.45 -21.02
CA GLY A 35 -35.82 -13.47 -20.30
C GLY A 35 -35.34 -12.05 -20.00
N MET A 36 -34.94 -11.79 -18.76
CA MET A 36 -34.28 -10.55 -18.35
C MET A 36 -33.01 -10.89 -17.57
N ILE A 37 -32.00 -10.03 -17.63
CA ILE A 37 -30.76 -10.18 -16.88
C ILE A 37 -30.32 -8.79 -16.45
N ASP A 38 -29.71 -8.70 -15.27
CA ASP A 38 -28.94 -7.52 -14.90
C ASP A 38 -27.53 -7.70 -15.46
N PRO A 39 -27.17 -6.99 -16.55
CA PRO A 39 -25.90 -7.22 -17.21
C PRO A 39 -24.74 -6.75 -16.32
N PRO A 40 -23.64 -7.50 -16.25
CA PRO A 40 -22.46 -7.04 -15.53
C PRO A 40 -21.93 -5.75 -16.16
N ARG A 41 -21.55 -4.79 -15.31
CA ARG A 41 -20.91 -3.54 -15.75
C ARG A 41 -19.55 -3.84 -16.37
N THR A 42 -19.23 -3.18 -17.48
CA THR A 42 -17.96 -3.36 -18.20
C THR A 42 -16.76 -3.07 -17.30
N GLU A 43 -16.88 -2.05 -16.44
CA GLU A 43 -15.86 -1.66 -15.47
C GLU A 43 -15.62 -2.76 -14.43
N ALA A 44 -16.68 -3.47 -14.01
CA ALA A 44 -16.56 -4.57 -13.06
C ALA A 44 -15.79 -5.77 -13.65
N VAL A 45 -16.02 -6.09 -14.93
CA VAL A 45 -15.25 -7.14 -15.64
C VAL A 45 -13.76 -6.79 -15.67
N ALA A 46 -13.43 -5.54 -16.03
CA ALA A 46 -12.05 -5.07 -16.08
C ALA A 46 -11.40 -5.10 -14.68
N ALA A 47 -12.11 -4.62 -13.66
CA ALA A 47 -11.66 -4.59 -12.28
C ALA A 47 -11.39 -5.99 -11.71
N VAL A 48 -12.25 -6.97 -11.96
CA VAL A 48 -12.01 -8.38 -11.56
C VAL A 48 -10.75 -8.92 -12.26
N GLY A 49 -10.54 -8.57 -13.54
CA GLY A 49 -9.32 -8.89 -14.27
C GLY A 49 -8.05 -8.33 -13.62
N VAL A 50 -8.08 -7.06 -13.19
CA VAL A 50 -6.98 -6.39 -12.47
C VAL A 50 -6.71 -7.08 -11.14
N CYS A 51 -7.74 -7.34 -10.32
CA CYS A 51 -7.61 -8.08 -9.06
C CYS A 51 -6.94 -9.43 -9.27
N ARG A 52 -7.38 -10.20 -10.27
CA ARG A 52 -6.82 -11.52 -10.58
C ARG A 52 -5.35 -11.44 -10.98
N ASN A 53 -4.98 -10.46 -11.82
CA ASN A 53 -3.58 -10.25 -12.21
C ASN A 53 -2.70 -9.85 -11.01
N ALA A 54 -3.26 -9.10 -10.06
CA ALA A 54 -2.63 -8.70 -8.81
C ALA A 54 -2.63 -9.79 -7.72
N GLY A 55 -3.12 -11.01 -8.04
CA GLY A 55 -3.19 -12.14 -7.11
C GLY A 55 -4.27 -12.02 -6.02
N ILE A 56 -5.28 -11.17 -6.24
CA ILE A 56 -6.40 -10.94 -5.32
C ILE A 56 -7.56 -11.83 -5.75
N ALA A 57 -8.02 -12.71 -4.87
CA ALA A 57 -9.18 -13.55 -5.11
C ALA A 57 -10.47 -12.73 -4.91
N VAL A 58 -11.30 -12.63 -5.96
CA VAL A 58 -12.65 -12.07 -5.88
C VAL A 58 -13.63 -13.22 -5.64
N LYS A 59 -14.49 -13.09 -4.63
CA LYS A 59 -15.55 -14.05 -4.31
C LYS A 59 -16.90 -13.34 -4.37
N MET A 60 -17.86 -13.94 -5.07
CA MET A 60 -19.22 -13.41 -5.21
C MET A 60 -20.12 -13.97 -4.11
N ILE A 61 -20.81 -13.10 -3.39
CA ILE A 61 -21.84 -13.46 -2.40
C ILE A 61 -23.14 -12.81 -2.84
N THR A 62 -24.19 -13.60 -3.08
CA THR A 62 -25.46 -13.07 -3.61
C THR A 62 -26.69 -13.81 -3.05
N GLY A 63 -27.83 -13.11 -3.04
CA GLY A 63 -29.15 -13.67 -2.77
C GLY A 63 -29.79 -14.38 -3.97
N ASP A 64 -29.16 -14.31 -5.15
CA ASP A 64 -29.67 -14.93 -6.38
C ASP A 64 -29.55 -16.46 -6.37
N HIS A 65 -30.28 -17.09 -7.30
CA HIS A 65 -30.16 -18.53 -7.52
C HIS A 65 -28.76 -18.92 -8.05
N ALA A 66 -28.26 -20.07 -7.60
CA ALA A 66 -26.93 -20.58 -7.95
C ALA A 66 -26.65 -20.59 -9.45
N VAL A 67 -27.62 -21.00 -10.28
CA VAL A 67 -27.43 -21.08 -11.74
C VAL A 67 -27.18 -19.69 -12.36
N THR A 68 -27.95 -18.69 -11.94
CA THR A 68 -27.77 -17.29 -12.41
C THR A 68 -26.47 -16.71 -11.86
N ALA A 69 -26.20 -16.87 -10.57
CA ALA A 69 -24.99 -16.38 -9.92
C ALA A 69 -23.71 -16.96 -10.56
N THR A 70 -23.71 -18.26 -10.86
CA THR A 70 -22.58 -18.94 -11.52
C THR A 70 -22.31 -18.35 -12.89
N GLU A 71 -23.36 -18.04 -13.65
CA GLU A 71 -23.23 -17.50 -15.00
C GLU A 71 -22.78 -16.04 -14.99
N ILE A 72 -23.31 -15.21 -14.09
CA ILE A 72 -22.84 -13.82 -13.89
C ILE A 72 -21.37 -13.80 -13.45
N ALA A 73 -21.00 -14.67 -12.50
CA ALA A 73 -19.62 -14.81 -12.05
C ALA A 73 -18.68 -15.20 -13.21
N ARG A 74 -19.11 -16.13 -14.08
CA ARG A 74 -18.36 -16.52 -15.28
C ARG A 74 -18.17 -15.34 -16.23
N GLN A 75 -19.21 -14.53 -16.46
CA GLN A 75 -19.14 -13.33 -17.31
C GLN A 75 -18.21 -12.26 -16.73
N LEU A 76 -18.19 -12.10 -15.40
CA LEU A 76 -17.27 -11.21 -14.69
C LEU A 76 -15.83 -11.74 -14.61
N GLY A 77 -15.62 -13.02 -14.95
CA GLY A 77 -14.32 -13.68 -14.83
C GLY A 77 -13.94 -14.10 -13.41
N ILE A 78 -14.92 -14.18 -12.50
CA ILE A 78 -14.76 -14.66 -11.12
C ILE A 78 -14.58 -16.18 -11.11
N GLY A 79 -13.60 -16.67 -10.35
CA GLY A 79 -13.29 -18.11 -10.26
C GLY A 79 -12.54 -18.68 -11.47
N LEU A 80 -12.13 -17.84 -12.43
CA LEU A 80 -11.24 -18.24 -13.51
C LEU A 80 -9.79 -18.26 -13.02
N THR A 81 -9.10 -19.39 -13.17
CA THR A 81 -7.65 -19.49 -13.00
C THR A 81 -6.93 -19.29 -14.33
N LYS A 82 -5.66 -18.87 -14.30
CA LYS A 82 -4.84 -18.76 -15.52
C LYS A 82 -4.81 -20.12 -16.25
N GLY A 83 -5.33 -20.16 -17.48
CA GLY A 83 -5.44 -21.38 -18.30
C GLY A 83 -6.72 -22.21 -18.09
N GLY A 84 -7.70 -21.71 -17.32
CA GLY A 84 -8.95 -22.40 -17.00
C GLY A 84 -10.22 -21.67 -17.48
N GLU A 85 -10.13 -20.91 -18.57
CA GLU A 85 -11.18 -19.98 -19.05
C GLU A 85 -12.54 -20.66 -19.33
N ASP A 86 -12.55 -21.98 -19.56
CA ASP A 86 -13.77 -22.77 -19.83
C ASP A 86 -14.39 -23.47 -18.60
N LYS A 87 -13.79 -23.38 -17.42
CA LYS A 87 -14.32 -24.04 -16.22
C LYS A 87 -15.39 -23.20 -15.52
N LYS A 88 -16.52 -23.83 -15.19
CA LYS A 88 -17.56 -23.20 -14.36
C LYS A 88 -17.00 -22.85 -12.98
N PRO A 89 -17.29 -21.64 -12.44
CA PRO A 89 -16.90 -21.27 -11.09
C PRO A 89 -17.45 -22.25 -10.06
N ALA A 90 -16.60 -22.68 -9.12
CA ALA A 90 -17.05 -23.46 -7.97
C ALA A 90 -18.09 -22.64 -7.18
N THR A 91 -19.27 -23.24 -6.97
CA THR A 91 -20.44 -22.55 -6.42
C THR A 91 -21.06 -23.36 -5.28
N LEU A 92 -21.34 -22.70 -4.17
CA LEU A 92 -22.08 -23.26 -3.03
C LEU A 92 -23.34 -22.45 -2.75
N THR A 93 -24.37 -23.13 -2.24
CA THR A 93 -25.62 -22.48 -1.80
C THR A 93 -25.62 -22.29 -0.29
N GLY A 94 -26.40 -21.31 0.20
CA GLY A 94 -26.59 -21.11 1.65
C GLY A 94 -27.04 -22.38 2.38
N LYS A 95 -27.90 -23.21 1.78
CA LYS A 95 -28.29 -24.51 2.36
C LYS A 95 -27.13 -25.49 2.51
N GLN A 96 -26.20 -25.50 1.54
CA GLN A 96 -25.00 -26.34 1.63
C GLN A 96 -24.02 -25.79 2.67
N LEU A 97 -23.88 -24.47 2.78
CA LEU A 97 -23.05 -23.84 3.80
C LEU A 97 -23.55 -24.12 5.23
N GLU A 98 -24.87 -24.19 5.42
CA GLU A 98 -25.48 -24.50 6.71
C GLU A 98 -25.14 -25.92 7.19
N SER A 99 -25.00 -26.87 6.26
CA SER A 99 -24.66 -28.27 6.58
C SER A 99 -23.17 -28.52 6.84
N LEU A 100 -22.29 -27.55 6.57
CA LEU A 100 -20.85 -27.71 6.77
C LEU A 100 -20.46 -27.38 8.21
N ALA A 101 -19.62 -28.23 8.80
CA ALA A 101 -18.91 -27.92 10.03
C ALA A 101 -17.92 -26.76 9.80
N ASP A 102 -17.52 -26.06 10.87
CA ASP A 102 -16.69 -24.86 10.75
C ASP A 102 -15.30 -25.18 10.14
N GLU A 103 -14.71 -26.34 10.45
CA GLU A 103 -13.44 -26.76 9.86
C GLU A 103 -13.56 -27.04 8.35
N GLU A 104 -14.69 -27.63 7.93
CA GLU A 104 -14.97 -27.90 6.52
C GLU A 104 -15.29 -26.61 5.75
N LEU A 105 -15.96 -25.67 6.43
CA LEU A 105 -16.30 -24.36 5.88
C LEU A 105 -15.03 -23.59 5.52
N ILE A 106 -13.95 -23.69 6.29
CA ILE A 106 -12.67 -23.03 5.97
C ILE A 106 -12.13 -23.48 4.61
N ALA A 107 -12.05 -24.79 4.38
CA ALA A 107 -11.56 -25.33 3.11
C ALA A 107 -12.53 -25.03 1.95
N ALA A 108 -13.84 -25.14 2.20
CA ALA A 108 -14.88 -24.86 1.23
C ALA A 108 -14.88 -23.37 0.83
N ALA A 109 -14.71 -22.47 1.79
CA ALA A 109 -14.66 -21.02 1.58
C ALA A 109 -13.45 -20.65 0.71
N GLU A 110 -12.30 -21.29 0.91
CA GLU A 110 -11.09 -21.06 0.12
C GLU A 110 -11.29 -21.49 -1.35
N GLY A 111 -11.79 -22.72 -1.58
CA GLY A 111 -11.96 -23.29 -2.92
C GLY A 111 -13.17 -22.78 -3.72
N THR A 112 -14.14 -22.14 -3.07
CA THR A 112 -15.38 -21.68 -3.70
C THR A 112 -15.29 -20.22 -4.12
N SER A 113 -15.81 -19.89 -5.32
CA SER A 113 -15.79 -18.53 -5.86
C SER A 113 -17.15 -17.84 -5.82
N VAL A 114 -18.24 -18.61 -5.75
CA VAL A 114 -19.61 -18.08 -5.76
C VAL A 114 -20.41 -18.70 -4.62
N PHE A 115 -21.02 -17.85 -3.81
CA PHE A 115 -21.94 -18.24 -2.74
C PHE A 115 -23.31 -17.64 -3.05
N ALA A 116 -24.30 -18.50 -3.28
CA ALA A 116 -25.64 -18.12 -3.74
C ALA A 116 -26.70 -18.41 -2.67
N ARG A 117 -27.78 -17.62 -2.62
CA ARG A 117 -28.83 -17.72 -1.60
C ARG A 117 -28.27 -17.70 -0.17
N VAL A 118 -27.31 -16.81 0.09
CA VAL A 118 -26.58 -16.72 1.37
C VAL A 118 -27.38 -15.88 2.39
N ALA A 119 -27.53 -16.40 3.61
CA ALA A 119 -28.15 -15.67 4.71
C ALA A 119 -27.15 -14.70 5.39
N PRO A 120 -27.62 -13.64 6.09
CA PRO A 120 -26.76 -12.65 6.73
C PRO A 120 -25.68 -13.26 7.65
N GLU A 121 -26.07 -14.21 8.50
CA GLU A 121 -25.17 -14.90 9.45
C GLU A 121 -24.10 -15.73 8.73
N GLN A 122 -24.43 -16.24 7.54
CA GLN A 122 -23.50 -17.00 6.72
C GLN A 122 -22.44 -16.10 6.07
N LYS A 123 -22.75 -14.83 5.78
CA LYS A 123 -21.75 -13.88 5.29
C LYS A 123 -20.65 -13.66 6.33
N LEU A 124 -21.04 -13.51 7.60
CA LEU A 124 -20.11 -13.39 8.71
C LEU A 124 -19.22 -14.63 8.84
N ARG A 125 -19.82 -15.83 8.87
CA ARG A 125 -19.08 -17.10 8.93
C ARG A 125 -18.08 -17.27 7.79
N LEU A 126 -18.42 -16.81 6.57
CA LEU A 126 -17.52 -16.86 5.42
C LEU A 126 -16.30 -15.93 5.61
N VAL A 127 -16.49 -14.74 6.17
CA VAL A 127 -15.39 -13.81 6.47
C VAL A 127 -14.46 -14.44 7.50
N GLU A 128 -14.99 -14.97 8.60
CA GLU A 128 -14.21 -15.64 9.65
C GLU A 128 -13.45 -16.85 9.12
N ALA A 129 -14.08 -17.67 8.29
CA ALA A 129 -13.47 -18.84 7.66
C ALA A 129 -12.27 -18.48 6.77
N LEU A 130 -12.36 -17.39 6.02
CA LEU A 130 -11.26 -16.89 5.20
C LEU A 130 -10.15 -16.26 6.06
N GLN A 131 -10.52 -15.53 7.12
CA GLN A 131 -9.57 -14.98 8.08
C GLN A 131 -8.79 -16.06 8.83
N ALA A 132 -9.40 -17.21 9.13
CA ALA A 132 -8.74 -18.37 9.74
C ALA A 132 -7.60 -18.96 8.88
N ARG A 133 -7.54 -18.63 7.59
CA ARG A 133 -6.44 -18.96 6.67
C ARG A 133 -5.41 -17.82 6.51
N ASN A 134 -5.43 -16.84 7.42
CA ASN A 134 -4.60 -15.63 7.39
C ASN A 134 -4.78 -14.78 6.12
N HIS A 135 -5.94 -14.86 5.47
CA HIS A 135 -6.29 -13.92 4.41
C HIS A 135 -6.70 -12.56 5.01
N VAL A 136 -6.30 -11.48 4.35
CA VAL A 136 -6.86 -10.14 4.59
C VAL A 136 -8.12 -10.04 3.74
N VAL A 137 -9.27 -9.97 4.40
CA VAL A 137 -10.59 -10.02 3.75
C VAL A 137 -11.18 -8.63 3.64
N ALA A 138 -11.57 -8.25 2.42
CA ALA A 138 -12.42 -7.10 2.14
C ALA A 138 -13.85 -7.57 1.87
N MET A 139 -14.82 -7.04 2.62
CA MET A 139 -16.23 -7.38 2.45
C MET A 139 -16.99 -6.17 1.91
N THR A 140 -17.83 -6.37 0.91
CA THR A 140 -18.71 -5.33 0.35
C THR A 140 -20.16 -5.58 0.72
N GLY A 141 -20.91 -4.53 1.05
CA GLY A 141 -22.32 -4.64 1.41
C GLY A 141 -23.07 -3.31 1.33
N ASP A 142 -24.38 -3.39 1.26
CA ASP A 142 -25.28 -2.24 1.13
C ASP A 142 -26.45 -2.29 2.13
N GLY A 143 -26.80 -3.49 2.61
CA GLY A 143 -27.89 -3.69 3.56
C GLY A 143 -27.47 -3.63 5.02
N VAL A 144 -28.46 -3.39 5.90
CA VAL A 144 -28.32 -3.56 7.37
C VAL A 144 -27.84 -4.96 7.72
N ASN A 145 -28.27 -5.95 6.93
CA ASN A 145 -27.88 -7.35 7.07
C ASN A 145 -26.39 -7.61 6.82
N ASP A 146 -25.69 -6.71 6.14
CA ASP A 146 -24.26 -6.85 5.85
C ASP A 146 -23.40 -6.24 6.96
N ALA A 147 -23.97 -5.41 7.83
CA ALA A 147 -23.23 -4.68 8.86
C ALA A 147 -22.35 -5.58 9.76
N PRO A 148 -22.80 -6.77 10.23
CA PRO A 148 -21.93 -7.66 11.00
C PRO A 148 -20.72 -8.16 10.20
N ALA A 149 -20.93 -8.56 8.94
CA ALA A 149 -19.86 -9.06 8.08
C ALA A 149 -18.90 -7.96 7.64
N LEU A 150 -19.42 -6.74 7.39
CA LEU A 150 -18.62 -5.54 7.12
C LEU A 150 -17.70 -5.23 8.30
N LYS A 151 -18.25 -5.27 9.52
CA LYS A 151 -17.49 -4.95 10.74
C LYS A 151 -16.44 -6.02 11.09
N GLN A 152 -16.72 -7.28 10.77
CA GLN A 152 -15.80 -8.40 11.01
C GLN A 152 -14.64 -8.44 10.00
N ALA A 153 -14.85 -7.96 8.77
CA ALA A 153 -13.83 -7.96 7.74
C ALA A 153 -12.62 -7.10 8.15
N ASN A 154 -11.45 -7.36 7.54
CA ASN A 154 -10.29 -6.51 7.76
C ASN A 154 -10.48 -5.12 7.13
N ILE A 155 -11.32 -5.05 6.10
CA ILE A 155 -11.83 -3.80 5.57
C ILE A 155 -13.30 -4.00 5.15
N GLY A 156 -14.22 -3.32 5.83
CA GLY A 156 -15.62 -3.23 5.45
C GLY A 156 -15.81 -2.14 4.39
N ILE A 157 -16.52 -2.44 3.30
CA ILE A 157 -16.76 -1.53 2.19
C ILE A 157 -18.27 -1.36 1.97
N ALA A 158 -18.80 -0.16 2.20
CA ALA A 158 -20.21 0.14 1.99
C ALA A 158 -20.46 0.87 0.67
N MET A 159 -21.65 0.66 0.10
CA MET A 159 -22.14 1.43 -1.05
C MET A 159 -22.61 2.82 -0.59
N GLY A 160 -22.20 3.87 -1.29
CA GLY A 160 -22.50 5.27 -0.96
C GLY A 160 -23.89 5.70 -1.37
N ILE A 161 -24.40 5.22 -2.51
CA ILE A 161 -25.70 5.61 -3.07
C ILE A 161 -26.78 4.62 -2.62
N THR A 162 -26.60 3.33 -2.87
CA THR A 162 -27.59 2.29 -2.51
C THR A 162 -27.46 1.80 -1.07
N GLY A 163 -26.34 2.07 -0.40
CA GLY A 163 -26.11 1.58 0.96
C GLY A 163 -26.94 2.29 2.01
N THR A 164 -27.42 1.51 2.97
CA THR A 164 -28.11 2.00 4.19
C THR A 164 -27.14 2.70 5.12
N ASP A 165 -27.63 3.63 5.94
CA ASP A 165 -26.79 4.35 6.92
C ASP A 165 -26.08 3.38 7.88
N VAL A 166 -26.77 2.32 8.30
CA VAL A 166 -26.18 1.27 9.15
C VAL A 166 -25.00 0.58 8.46
N SER A 167 -25.09 0.29 7.15
CA SER A 167 -23.98 -0.31 6.41
C SER A 167 -22.78 0.65 6.28
N LYS A 168 -23.04 1.94 6.08
CA LYS A 168 -21.99 2.98 5.98
C LYS A 168 -21.28 3.21 7.32
N GLU A 169 -22.02 3.21 8.43
CA GLU A 169 -21.45 3.33 9.78
C GLU A 169 -20.66 2.09 10.20
N ALA A 170 -21.02 0.91 9.68
CA ALA A 170 -20.32 -0.34 9.97
C ALA A 170 -19.02 -0.52 9.17
N ALA A 171 -18.91 0.14 8.00
CA ALA A 171 -17.79 0.01 7.08
C ALA A 171 -16.61 0.94 7.41
N ASP A 172 -15.41 0.55 6.98
CA ASP A 172 -14.18 1.36 7.09
C ASP A 172 -13.99 2.27 5.86
N MET A 173 -14.59 1.90 4.73
CA MET A 173 -14.55 2.65 3.47
C MET A 173 -15.95 2.70 2.83
N VAL A 174 -16.30 3.85 2.23
CA VAL A 174 -17.57 4.05 1.52
C VAL A 174 -17.30 4.42 0.07
N LEU A 175 -17.93 3.69 -0.86
CA LEU A 175 -17.84 3.95 -2.30
C LEU A 175 -18.85 5.00 -2.71
N THR A 176 -18.43 6.24 -2.91
CA THR A 176 -19.35 7.35 -3.25
C THR A 176 -20.04 7.20 -4.61
N ASP A 177 -19.54 6.31 -5.46
CA ASP A 177 -20.02 6.08 -6.82
C ASP A 177 -20.63 4.69 -7.06
N ASP A 178 -20.70 3.86 -6.01
CA ASP A 178 -21.19 2.48 -6.06
C ASP A 178 -20.48 1.60 -7.12
N ASN A 179 -19.20 1.90 -7.40
CA ASN A 179 -18.45 1.21 -8.44
C ASN A 179 -17.38 0.28 -7.87
N PHE A 180 -17.43 -1.00 -8.27
CA PHE A 180 -16.42 -1.99 -7.91
C PHE A 180 -15.00 -1.60 -8.38
N ALA A 181 -14.88 -0.85 -9.49
CA ALA A 181 -13.58 -0.35 -9.95
C ALA A 181 -12.88 0.53 -8.91
N SER A 182 -13.63 1.27 -8.09
CA SER A 182 -13.08 2.12 -7.03
C SER A 182 -12.38 1.32 -5.93
N ILE A 183 -12.79 0.07 -5.69
CA ILE A 183 -12.07 -0.86 -4.80
C ILE A 183 -10.69 -1.18 -5.37
N THR A 184 -10.59 -1.42 -6.68
CA THR A 184 -9.30 -1.73 -7.30
C THR A 184 -8.33 -0.56 -7.26
N ALA A 185 -8.83 0.66 -7.47
CA ALA A 185 -8.06 1.89 -7.33
C ALA A 185 -7.59 2.10 -5.87
N ALA A 186 -8.46 1.83 -4.89
CA ALA A 186 -8.10 1.91 -3.48
C ALA A 186 -7.01 0.90 -3.09
N VAL A 187 -7.05 -0.32 -3.63
CA VAL A 187 -6.00 -1.32 -3.42
C VAL A 187 -4.67 -0.87 -4.05
N GLU A 188 -4.71 -0.32 -5.27
CA GLU A 188 -3.52 0.23 -5.94
C GLU A 188 -2.88 1.35 -5.11
N GLU A 189 -3.69 2.30 -4.64
CA GLU A 189 -3.20 3.42 -3.81
C GLU A 189 -2.69 2.94 -2.45
N GLY A 190 -3.37 1.96 -1.82
CA GLY A 190 -2.91 1.35 -0.57
C GLY A 190 -1.54 0.68 -0.71
N ARG A 191 -1.31 -0.05 -1.80
CA ARG A 191 0.00 -0.65 -2.11
C ARG A 191 1.07 0.41 -2.34
N ARG A 192 0.73 1.49 -3.06
CA ARG A 192 1.64 2.63 -3.29
C ARG A 192 2.03 3.31 -1.98
N ILE A 193 1.06 3.61 -1.11
CA ILE A 193 1.32 4.23 0.20
C ILE A 193 2.24 3.33 1.02
N PHE A 194 1.99 2.02 1.03
CA PHE A 194 2.83 1.07 1.75
C PHE A 194 4.28 1.07 1.23
N ASP A 195 4.48 1.02 -0.09
CA ASP A 195 5.83 1.07 -0.68
C ASP A 195 6.56 2.37 -0.34
N ASN A 196 5.86 3.50 -0.35
CA ASN A 196 6.42 4.80 0.02
C ASN A 196 6.76 4.88 1.52
N LEU A 197 5.94 4.28 2.39
CA LEU A 197 6.27 4.14 3.81
C LEU A 197 7.55 3.33 4.01
N VAL A 198 7.73 2.21 3.30
CA VAL A 198 8.95 1.40 3.39
C VAL A 198 10.18 2.19 2.91
N LYS A 199 10.06 2.95 1.81
CA LYS A 199 11.13 3.86 1.33
C LYS A 199 11.48 4.91 2.39
N PHE A 200 10.46 5.55 2.98
CA PHE A 200 10.64 6.58 4.00
C PHE A 200 11.34 6.02 5.24
N ILE A 201 10.89 4.89 5.77
CA ILE A 201 11.53 4.31 6.96
C ILE A 201 12.96 3.84 6.63
N THR A 202 13.20 3.31 5.43
CA THR A 202 14.56 2.92 4.97
C THR A 202 15.49 4.12 4.83
N TRP A 203 14.94 5.31 4.59
CA TRP A 203 15.68 6.56 4.54
C TRP A 203 15.91 7.17 5.94
N THR A 204 14.91 7.12 6.83
CA THR A 204 14.96 7.76 8.17
C THR A 204 15.72 6.95 9.22
N LEU A 205 15.64 5.61 9.20
CA LEU A 205 16.32 4.78 10.20
C LEU A 205 17.85 4.92 10.20
N PRO A 206 18.53 4.94 9.03
CA PRO A 206 19.99 5.07 9.00
C PRO A 206 20.48 6.42 9.50
N THR A 207 19.68 7.47 9.34
CA THR A 207 19.94 8.80 9.93
C THR A 207 20.04 8.68 11.45
N ASN A 208 18.97 8.19 12.09
CA ASN A 208 18.95 8.03 13.54
C ASN A 208 20.03 7.06 14.04
N GLY A 209 20.27 5.98 13.29
CA GLY A 209 21.36 5.04 13.55
C GLY A 209 22.73 5.69 13.47
N GLY A 210 22.98 6.49 12.43
CA GLY A 210 24.22 7.25 12.24
C GLY A 210 24.44 8.29 13.33
N GLU A 211 23.43 9.09 13.69
CA GLU A 211 23.51 10.07 14.78
C GLU A 211 23.84 9.39 16.11
N GLY A 212 23.11 8.31 16.44
CA GLY A 212 23.34 7.53 17.66
C GLY A 212 24.74 6.91 17.70
N LEU A 213 25.19 6.33 16.59
CA LEU A 213 26.54 5.76 16.48
C LEU A 213 27.64 6.82 16.60
N VAL A 214 27.47 8.00 15.99
CA VAL A 214 28.45 9.10 16.07
C VAL A 214 28.60 9.58 17.52
N ILE A 215 27.48 9.75 18.25
CA ILE A 215 27.52 10.12 19.66
C ILE A 215 28.18 9.01 20.49
N LEU A 216 27.77 7.76 20.28
CA LEU A 216 28.34 6.62 21.01
C LEU A 216 29.85 6.52 20.81
N ALA A 217 30.32 6.63 19.56
CA ALA A 217 31.73 6.60 19.22
C ALA A 217 32.50 7.77 19.86
N ALA A 218 31.90 8.96 19.92
CA ALA A 218 32.50 10.12 20.58
C ALA A 218 32.67 9.92 22.09
N ILE A 219 31.64 9.42 22.76
CA ILE A 219 31.66 9.12 24.19
C ILE A 219 32.70 8.03 24.49
N MET A 220 32.69 6.93 23.73
CA MET A 220 33.63 5.81 23.93
C MET A 220 35.08 6.21 23.67
N SER A 221 35.33 7.10 22.70
CA SER A 221 36.67 7.58 22.37
C SER A 221 37.13 8.74 23.26
N GLY A 222 36.27 9.25 24.15
CA GLY A 222 36.59 10.40 25.01
C GLY A 222 36.81 11.71 24.24
N VAL A 223 36.29 11.82 23.01
CA VAL A 223 36.42 13.03 22.18
C VAL A 223 35.22 13.96 22.38
N MET A 224 35.38 15.23 21.99
CA MET A 224 34.27 16.18 21.95
C MET A 224 33.15 15.67 21.04
N LEU A 225 31.90 15.96 21.42
CA LEU A 225 30.73 15.58 20.63
C LEU A 225 30.77 16.24 19.23
N PRO A 226 30.79 15.44 18.15
CA PRO A 226 30.78 15.93 16.77
C PRO A 226 29.50 16.68 16.41
N ILE A 227 28.38 16.31 17.03
CA ILE A 227 27.07 16.93 16.85
C ILE A 227 26.43 17.09 18.23
N LEU A 228 25.85 18.26 18.49
CA LEU A 228 25.15 18.57 19.75
C LEU A 228 23.67 18.12 19.70
N PRO A 229 23.02 17.85 20.85
CA PRO A 229 21.60 17.51 20.89
C PRO A 229 20.69 18.52 20.18
N VAL A 230 20.95 19.81 20.33
CA VAL A 230 20.17 20.86 19.64
C VAL A 230 20.34 20.82 18.12
N GLN A 231 21.51 20.40 17.64
CA GLN A 231 21.78 20.23 16.21
C GLN A 231 21.11 18.97 15.66
N ILE A 232 21.05 17.90 16.45
CA ILE A 232 20.28 16.68 16.12
C ILE A 232 18.78 16.98 15.99
N LEU A 233 18.24 17.78 16.90
CA LEU A 233 16.84 18.23 16.79
C LEU A 233 16.62 19.04 15.51
N TRP A 234 17.57 19.89 15.13
CA TRP A 234 17.52 20.62 13.87
C TRP A 234 17.54 19.69 12.66
N ILE A 235 18.48 18.75 12.61
CA ILE A 235 18.58 17.75 11.54
C ILE A 235 17.23 17.03 11.41
N ASN A 236 16.78 16.35 12.46
CA ASN A 236 15.56 15.55 12.43
C ASN A 236 14.31 16.37 12.05
N MET A 237 14.13 17.57 12.59
CA MET A 237 12.95 18.38 12.28
C MET A 237 12.97 18.86 10.83
N THR A 238 14.11 19.34 10.34
CA THR A 238 14.20 19.92 9.00
C THR A 238 14.19 18.85 7.91
N THR A 239 14.89 17.73 8.13
CA THR A 239 14.96 16.66 7.13
C THR A 239 13.65 15.88 7.08
N ALA A 240 12.95 15.65 8.21
CA ALA A 240 11.63 15.02 8.18
C ALA A 240 10.61 15.83 7.35
N VAL A 241 10.58 17.16 7.51
CA VAL A 241 9.61 18.03 6.82
C VAL A 241 10.00 18.27 5.35
N LEU A 242 11.28 18.54 5.08
CA LEU A 242 11.71 18.97 3.74
C LEU A 242 12.13 17.81 2.83
N LEU A 243 12.58 16.69 3.39
CA LEU A 243 13.04 15.53 2.60
C LEU A 243 12.09 14.35 2.78
N GLY A 244 11.81 13.99 4.02
CA GLY A 244 10.99 12.83 4.38
C GLY A 244 9.57 12.88 3.83
N LEU A 245 8.85 13.98 4.10
CA LEU A 245 7.49 14.19 3.62
C LEU A 245 7.41 14.15 2.08
N MET A 246 8.42 14.67 1.39
CA MET A 246 8.43 14.69 -0.08
C MET A 246 8.51 13.27 -0.68
N LEU A 247 9.12 12.33 0.04
CA LEU A 247 9.21 10.92 -0.37
C LEU A 247 7.86 10.20 -0.24
N ALA A 248 6.97 10.65 0.65
CA ALA A 248 5.62 10.11 0.76
C ALA A 248 4.80 10.32 -0.53
N PHE A 249 5.10 11.39 -1.27
CA PHE A 249 4.47 11.72 -2.55
C PHE A 249 5.15 11.10 -3.78
N GLU A 250 6.08 10.15 -3.59
CA GLU A 250 6.72 9.49 -4.73
C GLU A 250 5.66 8.78 -5.59
N PRO A 251 5.75 8.88 -6.94
CA PRO A 251 4.89 8.12 -7.83
C PRO A 251 4.96 6.61 -7.57
N GLY A 252 3.83 5.93 -7.72
CA GLY A 252 3.76 4.47 -7.62
C GLY A 252 4.59 3.81 -8.71
N GLU A 253 5.15 2.62 -8.44
CA GLU A 253 5.82 1.85 -9.48
C GLU A 253 4.77 1.30 -10.46
N ALA A 254 5.07 1.33 -11.76
CA ALA A 254 4.13 0.88 -12.81
C ALA A 254 3.71 -0.60 -12.69
N ASP A 255 4.40 -1.37 -11.85
CA ASP A 255 4.16 -2.79 -11.60
C ASP A 255 3.44 -3.06 -10.27
N VAL A 256 2.91 -2.03 -9.59
CA VAL A 256 2.21 -2.13 -8.28
C VAL A 256 1.07 -3.16 -8.26
N MET A 257 0.35 -3.30 -9.37
CA MET A 257 -0.75 -4.27 -9.55
C MET A 257 -0.31 -5.59 -10.23
N SER A 258 0.99 -5.84 -10.38
CA SER A 258 1.50 -7.04 -11.07
C SER A 258 2.03 -8.14 -10.14
N TYR A 259 2.16 -7.87 -8.84
CA TYR A 259 2.64 -8.83 -7.84
C TYR A 259 1.53 -9.22 -6.86
N PRO A 260 1.64 -10.42 -6.23
CA PRO A 260 0.63 -10.91 -5.29
C PRO A 260 0.54 -10.04 -4.03
N PRO A 261 -0.56 -10.13 -3.27
CA PRO A 261 -0.69 -9.46 -1.98
C PRO A 261 0.43 -9.87 -1.02
N ARG A 262 0.86 -8.91 -0.20
CA ARG A 262 1.85 -9.14 0.84
C ARG A 262 1.28 -10.11 1.89
N LYS A 263 2.11 -11.05 2.35
CA LYS A 263 1.76 -11.93 3.48
C LYS A 263 1.69 -11.10 4.77
N PRO A 264 0.60 -11.16 5.56
CA PRO A 264 0.46 -10.34 6.78
C PRO A 264 1.62 -10.51 7.77
N GLU A 265 2.12 -11.74 7.93
CA GLU A 265 3.21 -12.07 8.86
C GLU A 265 4.60 -11.64 8.39
N SER A 266 4.74 -11.23 7.11
CA SER A 266 6.05 -10.79 6.62
C SER A 266 6.48 -9.51 7.34
N PRO A 267 7.76 -9.39 7.75
CA PRO A 267 8.25 -8.19 8.44
C PRO A 267 8.30 -7.01 7.48
N ILE A 268 8.01 -5.79 7.97
CA ILE A 268 8.06 -4.56 7.13
C ILE A 268 9.47 -4.39 6.55
N PHE A 269 10.48 -4.68 7.37
CA PHE A 269 11.88 -4.70 6.96
C PHE A 269 12.34 -6.10 6.58
N SER A 270 12.70 -6.28 5.31
CA SER A 270 13.45 -7.46 4.89
C SER A 270 14.89 -7.40 5.40
N GLY A 271 15.56 -8.56 5.53
CA GLY A 271 16.97 -8.59 5.93
C GLY A 271 17.87 -7.72 5.04
N ILE A 272 17.51 -7.57 3.76
CA ILE A 272 18.18 -6.68 2.80
C ILE A 272 18.09 -5.22 3.24
N LEU A 273 16.90 -4.75 3.63
CA LEU A 273 16.72 -3.38 4.11
C LEU A 273 17.47 -3.16 5.42
N ILE A 274 17.49 -4.15 6.32
CA ILE A 274 18.28 -4.06 7.56
C ILE A 274 19.78 -3.94 7.24
N THR A 275 20.32 -4.75 6.32
CA THR A 275 21.73 -4.63 5.90
C THR A 275 22.03 -3.26 5.32
N ARG A 276 21.11 -2.70 4.51
CA ARG A 276 21.24 -1.34 3.97
C ARG A 276 21.23 -0.31 5.09
N VAL A 277 20.34 -0.45 6.07
CA VAL A 277 20.28 0.47 7.20
C VAL A 277 21.60 0.48 7.99
N LEU A 278 22.13 -0.70 8.30
CA LEU A 278 23.42 -0.82 8.99
C LEU A 278 24.58 -0.24 8.17
N LEU A 279 24.62 -0.54 6.86
CA LEU A 279 25.65 -0.01 5.97
C LEU A 279 25.65 1.52 5.96
N VAL A 280 24.48 2.14 5.77
CA VAL A 280 24.37 3.60 5.68
C VAL A 280 24.68 4.26 7.03
N SER A 281 24.20 3.71 8.15
CA SER A 281 24.55 4.19 9.49
C SER A 281 26.07 4.16 9.74
N LEU A 282 26.74 3.08 9.33
CA LEU A 282 28.19 2.94 9.46
C LEU A 282 28.95 3.90 8.52
N LEU A 283 28.46 4.11 7.30
CA LEU A 283 29.04 5.10 6.38
C LEU A 283 28.91 6.52 6.94
N MET A 284 27.75 6.87 7.52
CA MET A 284 27.55 8.16 8.18
C MET A 284 28.47 8.33 9.38
N LEU A 285 28.59 7.29 10.24
CA LEU A 285 29.56 7.27 11.33
C LEU A 285 30.98 7.53 10.81
N ALA A 286 31.44 6.74 9.85
CA ALA A 286 32.78 6.85 9.31
C ALA A 286 33.04 8.24 8.71
N ALA A 287 32.10 8.76 7.92
CA ALA A 287 32.22 10.05 7.27
C ALA A 287 32.29 11.21 8.28
N VAL A 288 31.32 11.28 9.19
CA VAL A 288 31.16 12.39 10.14
C VAL A 288 32.21 12.34 11.24
N PHE A 289 32.49 11.16 11.78
CA PHE A 289 33.50 11.01 12.83
C PHE A 289 34.91 11.30 12.30
N SER A 290 35.25 10.83 11.09
CA SER A 290 36.57 11.05 10.50
C SER A 290 36.79 12.52 10.15
N ILE A 291 35.81 13.20 9.54
CA ILE A 291 35.99 14.63 9.20
C ILE A 291 36.11 15.49 10.46
N PHE A 292 35.31 15.20 11.50
CA PHE A 292 35.33 15.95 12.74
C PHE A 292 36.66 15.80 13.47
N THR A 293 37.14 14.56 13.63
CA THR A 293 38.41 14.27 14.29
C THR A 293 39.59 14.84 13.51
N TRP A 294 39.57 14.76 12.17
CA TRP A 294 40.59 15.37 11.32
C TRP A 294 40.62 16.90 11.45
N GLN A 295 39.47 17.59 11.40
CA GLN A 295 39.45 19.05 11.57
C GLN A 295 39.90 19.47 12.97
N LYS A 296 39.52 18.72 14.00
CA LYS A 296 40.02 18.95 15.36
C LYS A 296 41.53 18.77 15.47
N ALA A 297 42.09 17.73 14.85
CA ALA A 297 43.54 17.52 14.80
C ALA A 297 44.28 18.59 13.99
N ALA A 298 43.65 19.11 12.94
CA ALA A 298 44.17 20.22 12.13
C ALA A 298 44.03 21.61 12.80
N GLY A 299 43.53 21.67 14.04
CA GLY A 299 43.47 22.91 14.83
C GLY A 299 42.25 23.79 14.58
N TYR A 300 41.22 23.28 13.89
CA TYR A 300 40.00 24.05 13.63
C TYR A 300 39.21 24.31 14.93
N PRO A 301 38.51 25.47 15.03
CA PRO A 301 37.55 25.72 16.10
C PRO A 301 36.48 24.62 16.15
N VAL A 302 36.00 24.29 17.35
CA VAL A 302 35.05 23.18 17.53
C VAL A 302 33.70 23.48 16.86
N GLU A 303 33.29 24.75 16.84
CA GLU A 303 32.06 25.23 16.22
C GLU A 303 32.09 25.04 14.70
N VAL A 304 33.24 25.30 14.07
CA VAL A 304 33.46 25.05 12.63
C VAL A 304 33.37 23.55 12.36
N ALA A 305 34.07 22.73 13.16
CA ALA A 305 34.05 21.28 12.99
C ALA A 305 32.66 20.66 13.17
N ARG A 306 31.87 21.14 14.14
CA ARG A 306 30.46 20.76 14.31
C ARG A 306 29.59 21.19 13.14
N THR A 307 29.84 22.38 12.60
CA THR A 307 29.07 22.87 11.44
C THR A 307 29.34 22.04 10.20
N VAL A 308 30.59 21.62 9.97
CA VAL A 308 30.94 20.69 8.91
C VAL A 308 30.32 19.32 9.13
N ALA A 309 30.36 18.80 10.36
CA ALA A 309 29.71 17.54 10.72
C ALA A 309 28.20 17.54 10.43
N VAL A 310 27.47 18.58 10.86
CA VAL A 310 26.02 18.74 10.63
C VAL A 310 25.71 18.85 9.13
N ASN A 311 26.41 19.71 8.40
CA ASN A 311 26.19 19.87 6.97
C ASN A 311 26.54 18.60 6.19
N LEU A 312 27.60 17.89 6.57
CA LEU A 312 27.93 16.59 5.98
C LEU A 312 26.81 15.58 6.21
N PHE A 313 26.29 15.51 7.44
CA PHE A 313 25.19 14.61 7.79
C PHE A 313 23.97 14.85 6.89
N VAL A 314 23.52 16.11 6.82
CA VAL A 314 22.37 16.51 6.01
C VAL A 314 22.60 16.28 4.51
N MET A 315 23.80 16.55 4.00
CA MET A 315 24.10 16.32 2.58
C MET A 315 24.17 14.82 2.25
N CYS A 316 24.67 13.99 3.15
CA CYS A 316 24.59 12.53 3.03
C CYS A 316 23.14 12.05 3.02
N GLU A 317 22.26 12.59 3.88
CA GLU A 317 20.82 12.28 3.86
C GLU A 317 20.14 12.69 2.56
N LEU A 318 20.42 13.91 2.10
CA LEU A 318 19.86 14.45 0.86
C LEU A 318 20.28 13.60 -0.33
N THR A 319 21.55 13.22 -0.43
CA THR A 319 22.02 12.37 -1.52
C THR A 319 21.49 10.93 -1.38
N TYR A 320 21.40 10.38 -0.16
CA TYR A 320 20.80 9.08 0.10
C TYR A 320 19.30 9.02 -0.22
N LEU A 321 18.56 10.12 -0.01
CA LEU A 321 17.14 10.23 -0.40
C LEU A 321 16.91 9.82 -1.86
N PHE A 322 17.78 10.26 -2.77
CA PHE A 322 17.70 9.89 -4.18
C PHE A 322 17.91 8.40 -4.44
N ASN A 323 18.71 7.72 -3.61
CA ASN A 323 18.82 6.26 -3.64
C ASN A 323 17.57 5.56 -3.10
N CYS A 324 16.82 6.20 -2.21
CA CYS A 324 15.60 5.66 -1.60
C CYS A 324 14.33 5.90 -2.43
N ARG A 325 14.35 6.79 -3.43
CA ARG A 325 13.21 6.99 -4.37
C ARG A 325 12.75 5.69 -5.04
N SER A 326 13.67 4.76 -5.27
CA SER A 326 13.35 3.36 -5.55
C SER A 326 14.34 2.46 -4.82
N LEU A 327 13.85 1.43 -4.12
CA LEU A 327 14.71 0.53 -3.35
C LEU A 327 15.48 -0.46 -4.25
N THR A 328 15.00 -0.67 -5.47
CA THR A 328 15.52 -1.66 -6.44
C THR A 328 16.17 -1.00 -7.66
N ARG A 329 15.65 0.12 -8.16
CA ARG A 329 16.11 0.79 -9.38
C ARG A 329 16.97 2.01 -9.08
N SER A 330 17.82 2.41 -10.02
CA SER A 330 18.59 3.66 -9.93
C SER A 330 17.70 4.88 -10.19
N MET A 331 18.03 6.04 -9.59
CA MET A 331 17.31 7.30 -9.78
C MET A 331 17.25 7.73 -11.25
N PHE A 332 18.29 7.40 -12.03
CA PHE A 332 18.35 7.73 -13.45
C PHE A 332 17.38 6.89 -14.30
N LYS A 333 17.04 5.68 -13.84
CA LYS A 333 16.09 4.80 -14.53
C LYS A 333 14.63 5.20 -14.27
N ILE A 334 14.35 5.74 -13.08
CA ILE A 334 13.02 6.26 -12.73
C ILE A 334 12.82 7.72 -13.21
N GLY A 335 13.91 8.42 -13.53
CA GLY A 335 13.89 9.83 -13.92
C GLY A 335 13.99 10.77 -12.72
N LEU A 336 14.83 11.80 -12.84
CA LEU A 336 15.04 12.77 -11.76
C LEU A 336 13.81 13.65 -11.49
N PHE A 337 13.06 13.98 -12.54
CA PHE A 337 11.94 14.94 -12.49
C PHE A 337 10.57 14.30 -12.25
N THR A 338 10.50 12.99 -12.02
CA THR A 338 9.22 12.29 -11.79
C THR A 338 8.58 12.65 -10.46
N ASN A 339 9.36 13.07 -9.47
CA ASN A 339 8.86 13.62 -8.21
C ASN A 339 9.39 15.06 -8.02
N PRO A 340 8.64 16.09 -8.45
CA PRO A 340 9.06 17.49 -8.29
C PRO A 340 9.15 17.92 -6.82
N TRP A 341 8.38 17.28 -5.92
CA TRP A 341 8.40 17.57 -4.49
C TRP A 341 9.75 17.25 -3.85
N VAL A 342 10.38 16.13 -4.22
CA VAL A 342 11.73 15.79 -3.75
C VAL A 342 12.76 16.83 -4.20
N LEU A 343 12.64 17.37 -5.41
CA LEU A 343 13.53 18.42 -5.91
C LEU A 343 13.31 19.75 -5.17
N LEU A 344 12.05 20.15 -4.98
CA LEU A 344 11.69 21.34 -4.22
C LEU A 344 12.19 21.26 -2.77
N GLY A 345 11.94 20.13 -2.11
CA GLY A 345 12.38 19.84 -0.77
C GLY A 345 13.91 19.84 -0.63
N SER A 346 14.61 19.22 -1.58
CA SER A 346 16.08 19.24 -1.62
C SER A 346 16.62 20.67 -1.77
N GLY A 347 16.03 21.48 -2.66
CA GLY A 347 16.40 22.89 -2.82
C GLY A 347 16.16 23.72 -1.57
N ALA A 348 14.98 23.56 -0.94
CA ALA A 348 14.66 24.22 0.32
C ALA A 348 15.62 23.80 1.45
N MET A 349 16.00 22.52 1.51
CA MET A 349 16.95 22.00 2.48
C MET A 349 18.33 22.64 2.34
N ILE A 350 18.82 22.80 1.10
CA ILE A 350 20.10 23.48 0.83
C ILE A 350 20.05 24.93 1.30
N VAL A 351 18.98 25.67 0.98
CA VAL A 351 18.79 27.06 1.45
C VAL A 351 18.78 27.11 2.97
N LEU A 352 18.10 26.18 3.62
CA LEU A 352 18.01 26.14 5.08
C LEU A 352 19.36 25.79 5.74
N GLN A 353 20.18 24.94 5.12
CA GLN A 353 21.55 24.68 5.58
C GLN A 353 22.49 25.87 5.39
N LEU A 354 22.31 26.65 4.32
CA LEU A 354 23.04 27.91 4.14
C LEU A 354 22.65 28.92 5.24
N LEU A 355 21.36 29.01 5.58
CA LEU A 355 20.89 29.84 6.70
C LEU A 355 21.45 29.34 8.04
N PHE A 356 21.42 28.04 8.30
CA PHE A 356 22.01 27.43 9.51
C PHE A 356 23.50 27.77 9.66
N THR A 357 24.24 27.75 8.56
CA THR A 357 25.70 27.95 8.53
C THR A 357 26.11 29.42 8.65
N TYR A 358 25.39 30.32 7.98
CA TYR A 358 25.83 31.72 7.82
C TYR A 358 25.01 32.74 8.62
N ALA A 359 23.80 32.41 9.09
CA ALA A 359 23.01 33.36 9.87
C ALA A 359 23.55 33.51 11.30
N PRO A 360 23.83 34.74 11.79
CA PRO A 360 24.39 34.95 13.12
C PRO A 360 23.51 34.44 14.27
N VAL A 361 22.19 34.49 14.12
CA VAL A 361 21.25 33.96 15.11
C VAL A 361 21.38 32.44 15.24
N MET A 362 21.50 31.75 14.10
CA MET A 362 21.67 30.29 14.06
C MET A 362 22.99 29.88 14.72
N ASN A 363 24.08 30.59 14.41
CA ASN A 363 25.39 30.34 15.01
C ASN A 363 25.40 30.47 16.54
N ARG A 364 24.62 31.40 17.10
CA ARG A 364 24.47 31.54 18.56
C ARG A 364 23.64 30.42 19.17
N VAL A 365 22.52 30.04 18.55
CA VAL A 365 21.57 29.04 19.08
C VAL A 365 22.13 27.62 18.97
N PHE A 366 22.78 27.30 17.85
CA PHE A 366 23.24 25.95 17.52
C PHE A 366 24.72 25.71 17.79
N HIS A 367 25.44 26.72 18.32
CA HIS A 367 26.91 26.66 18.49
C HIS A 367 27.63 26.28 17.18
N SER A 368 27.17 26.85 16.07
CA SER A 368 27.74 26.69 14.73
C SER A 368 28.58 27.91 14.34
N ALA A 369 29.37 27.77 13.28
CA ALA A 369 30.21 28.82 12.75
C ALA A 369 30.27 28.74 11.21
N PRO A 370 30.48 29.88 10.52
CA PRO A 370 30.64 29.89 9.07
C PRO A 370 31.77 28.97 8.61
N ILE A 371 31.52 28.20 7.56
CA ILE A 371 32.51 27.28 6.96
C ILE A 371 32.98 27.79 5.61
N SER A 372 34.18 27.36 5.20
CA SER A 372 34.80 27.80 3.95
C SER A 372 34.23 27.05 2.74
N LEU A 373 34.47 27.57 1.53
CA LEU A 373 34.11 26.86 0.30
C LEU A 373 34.84 25.51 0.16
N LYS A 374 36.06 25.39 0.73
CA LYS A 374 36.80 24.11 0.74
C LYS A 374 36.06 23.05 1.55
N ASP A 375 35.51 23.44 2.70
CA ASP A 375 34.73 22.53 3.55
C ASP A 375 33.46 22.05 2.81
N TRP A 376 32.77 22.95 2.12
CA TRP A 376 31.63 22.60 1.27
C TRP A 376 31.98 21.62 0.15
N LEU A 377 33.14 21.80 -0.51
CA LEU A 377 33.61 20.87 -1.53
C LEU A 377 33.88 19.48 -0.95
N VAL A 378 34.52 19.40 0.23
CA VAL A 378 34.75 18.13 0.92
C VAL A 378 33.43 17.47 1.30
N ILE A 379 32.47 18.24 1.84
CA ILE A 379 31.12 17.76 2.15
C ILE A 379 30.45 17.15 0.91
N ALA A 380 30.45 17.89 -0.20
CA ALA A 380 29.84 17.45 -1.45
C ALA A 380 30.49 16.16 -1.99
N LEU A 381 31.82 16.08 -1.97
CA LEU A 381 32.57 14.90 -2.43
C LEU A 381 32.24 13.66 -1.60
N ILE A 382 32.19 13.79 -0.27
CA ILE A 382 31.87 12.67 0.61
C ILE A 382 30.41 12.23 0.41
N ALA A 383 29.46 13.18 0.34
CA ALA A 383 28.05 12.88 0.12
C ALA A 383 27.81 12.15 -1.22
N VAL A 384 28.45 12.61 -2.30
CA VAL A 384 28.43 11.92 -3.60
C VAL A 384 29.09 10.53 -3.50
N GLY A 385 30.18 10.39 -2.74
CA GLY A 385 30.81 9.11 -2.47
C GLY A 385 29.86 8.11 -1.81
N VAL A 386 29.14 8.54 -0.76
CA VAL A 386 28.10 7.73 -0.08
C VAL A 386 27.00 7.33 -1.06
N TYR A 387 26.51 8.27 -1.88
CA TYR A 387 25.53 7.98 -2.93
C TYR A 387 26.03 6.90 -3.89
N CYS A 388 27.27 7.01 -4.37
CA CYS A 388 27.87 6.05 -5.30
C CYS A 388 28.04 4.66 -4.69
N ILE A 389 28.46 4.57 -3.42
CA ILE A 389 28.62 3.29 -2.71
C ILE A 389 27.26 2.57 -2.61
N ILE A 390 26.20 3.30 -2.27
CA ILE A 390 24.84 2.74 -2.14
C ILE A 390 24.27 2.38 -3.52
N GLY A 391 24.53 3.21 -4.53
CA GLY A 391 24.16 2.92 -5.92
C GLY A 391 24.83 1.65 -6.44
N LEU A 392 26.10 1.45 -6.10
CA LEU A 392 26.85 0.23 -6.44
C LEU A 392 26.29 -0.99 -5.69
N GLU A 393 25.98 -0.87 -4.39
CA GLU A 393 25.34 -1.94 -3.60
C GLU A 393 24.04 -2.41 -4.26
N LYS A 394 23.18 -1.47 -4.65
CA LYS A 394 21.94 -1.76 -5.38
C LYS A 394 22.19 -2.47 -6.71
N TRP A 395 23.17 -1.99 -7.47
CA TRP A 395 23.51 -2.55 -8.77
C TRP A 395 24.03 -3.99 -8.68
N VAL A 396 24.96 -4.25 -7.74
CA VAL A 396 25.50 -5.59 -7.47
C VAL A 396 24.38 -6.53 -7.06
N ARG A 397 23.48 -6.10 -6.17
CA ARG A 397 22.38 -6.94 -5.70
C ARG A 397 21.42 -7.32 -6.83
N LEU A 398 21.07 -6.37 -7.70
CA LEU A 398 20.16 -6.60 -8.81
C LEU A 398 20.74 -7.58 -9.85
N HIS A 399 22.02 -7.44 -10.20
CA HIS A 399 22.63 -8.17 -11.33
C HIS A 399 23.37 -9.44 -10.91
N VAL A 400 23.96 -9.47 -9.72
CA VAL A 400 24.82 -10.58 -9.26
C VAL A 400 24.06 -11.53 -8.34
N LEU A 401 23.24 -10.98 -7.43
CA LEU A 401 22.57 -11.79 -6.39
C LEU A 401 21.17 -12.28 -6.77
N ARG A 402 20.61 -11.84 -7.92
CA ARG A 402 19.30 -12.26 -8.46
C ARG A 402 18.14 -12.32 -7.45
N ASN A 403 18.19 -11.51 -6.38
CA ASN A 403 17.10 -11.42 -5.40
C ASN A 403 16.27 -10.17 -5.70
N PRO A 404 15.07 -10.30 -6.32
CA PRO A 404 14.39 -9.15 -6.89
C PRO A 404 13.68 -8.28 -5.85
N ARG A 405 13.25 -8.81 -4.70
CA ARG A 405 12.46 -8.11 -3.69
C ARG A 405 12.65 -8.71 -2.30
#